data_AF-D0LML1-F1
#
_entry.id   AF-D0LML1-F1
#
_cell.length_a   1.000
_cell.length_b   1.000
_cell.length_c   1.000
_cell.angle_alpha   90.00
_cell.angle_beta   90.00
_cell.angle_gamma   90.00
#
_symmetry.space_group_name_H-M   'P 1'
#
loop_
_entity.id
_entity.type
_entity.pdbx_description
1 polymer ?
#
loop_
_entity_poly.entity_id
_entity_poly.type
_entity_poly.pdbx_seq_one_letter_code
_entity_poly.pdbx_strand_id
1 'polypeptide(L)'
;MSEDLASALATEKPTETAVALGFAGCMGLGGYHGVAFFVDPDRGVDENPGTASAPMGTVQAAIDAADANGGGTVYVADSVHYEESLALRSQVAVIGGVASERWDLCLQAHGGALALATATTTTDDEDGTDAYIPPGDRGSIPDK
;
A
#
# COMPACT_ATOMS: atom_id res chain seq x y z
N MET A 1 -32.01 17.32 51.56
CA MET A 1 -31.58 18.00 50.33
C MET A 1 -30.33 17.27 49.90
N SER A 2 -30.53 16.09 49.30
CA SER A 2 -30.65 15.88 47.85
C SER A 2 -29.25 15.71 47.27
N GLU A 3 -28.89 14.43 47.23
CA GLU A 3 -27.69 13.87 46.63
C GLU A 3 -27.71 14.05 45.10
N ASP A 4 -26.53 14.39 44.58
CA ASP A 4 -25.86 13.77 43.42
C ASP A 4 -26.50 13.80 42.01
N LEU A 5 -25.65 13.52 41.01
CA LEU A 5 -25.95 13.25 39.60
C LEU A 5 -26.04 14.45 38.64
N ALA A 6 -24.93 15.19 38.50
CA ALA A 6 -24.60 15.83 37.22
C ALA A 6 -23.43 15.07 36.58
N SER A 7 -23.82 13.99 35.91
CA SER A 7 -23.04 13.07 35.09
C SER A 7 -21.95 13.77 34.27
N ALA A 8 -20.70 13.49 34.62
CA ALA A 8 -19.55 13.75 33.78
C ALA A 8 -19.53 12.71 32.64
N LEU A 9 -20.15 13.03 31.51
CA LEU A 9 -19.92 12.30 30.27
C LEU A 9 -18.52 12.68 29.77
N ALA A 10 -17.51 11.98 30.29
CA ALA A 10 -16.20 11.92 29.68
C ALA A 10 -16.36 11.19 28.35
N THR A 11 -16.41 11.95 27.26
CA THR A 11 -16.16 11.43 25.91
C THR A 11 -14.71 10.98 25.88
N GLU A 12 -14.47 9.73 26.29
CA GLU A 12 -13.17 9.08 26.11
C GLU A 12 -12.95 8.96 24.61
N LYS A 13 -12.12 9.86 24.08
CA LYS A 13 -11.62 9.81 22.71
C LYS A 13 -11.01 8.42 22.52
N PRO A 14 -11.39 7.66 21.46
CA PRO A 14 -10.79 6.36 21.23
C PRO A 14 -9.28 6.53 21.19
N THR A 15 -8.60 5.85 22.10
CA THR A 15 -7.16 5.74 22.07
C THR A 15 -6.86 4.84 20.89
N GLU A 16 -6.63 5.45 19.73
CA GLU A 16 -6.08 4.77 18.56
C GLU A 16 -4.76 4.16 19.00
N THR A 17 -4.82 2.88 19.33
CA THR A 17 -3.65 2.06 19.61
C THR A 17 -2.92 1.93 18.28
N ALA A 18 -2.00 2.86 18.02
CA ALA A 18 -1.08 2.75 16.90
C ALA A 18 -0.25 1.49 17.12
N VAL A 19 -0.60 0.42 16.41
CA VAL A 19 0.21 -0.79 16.34
C VAL A 19 1.45 -0.40 15.54
N ALA A 20 2.51 0.00 16.25
CA ALA A 20 3.82 0.23 15.67
C ALA A 20 4.38 -1.12 15.21
N LEU A 21 4.06 -1.51 13.97
CA LEU A 21 4.76 -2.60 13.31
C LEU A 21 6.18 -2.10 13.06
N GLY A 22 7.12 -2.54 13.89
CA GLY A 22 8.54 -2.25 13.80
C GLY A 22 9.21 -2.88 12.59
N PHE A 23 8.74 -2.55 11.38
CA PHE A 23 9.44 -2.83 10.13
C PHE A 23 10.16 -1.56 9.69
N ALA A 24 11.13 -1.13 10.50
CA ALA A 24 12.26 -0.35 9.99
C ALA A 24 13.16 -1.29 9.18
N GLY A 25 12.62 -1.84 8.09
CA GLY A 25 13.33 -2.65 7.13
C GLY A 25 12.94 -2.11 5.77
N CYS A 26 13.93 -1.64 5.00
CA CYS A 26 13.70 -1.28 3.62
C CYS A 26 13.21 -2.57 2.94
N MET A 27 11.93 -2.64 2.62
CA MET A 27 11.36 -3.87 2.07
C MET A 27 11.97 -4.06 0.69
N GLY A 28 12.71 -5.15 0.50
CA GLY A 28 13.26 -5.51 -0.79
C GLY A 28 12.11 -5.57 -1.80
N LEU A 29 12.20 -4.77 -2.86
CA LEU A 29 11.18 -4.56 -3.89
C LEU A 29 10.92 -5.79 -4.79
N GLY A 30 11.18 -7.01 -4.31
CA GLY A 30 11.20 -8.26 -5.07
C GLY A 30 9.85 -8.90 -5.38
N GLY A 31 8.73 -8.19 -5.19
CA GLY A 31 7.37 -8.72 -5.41
C GLY A 31 6.66 -8.23 -6.67
N TYR A 32 7.17 -7.20 -7.35
CA TYR A 32 6.55 -6.72 -8.59
C TYR A 32 7.16 -7.47 -9.76
N HIS A 33 6.36 -8.32 -10.42
CA HIS A 33 6.73 -9.12 -11.60
C HIS A 33 6.98 -8.28 -12.88
N GLY A 34 7.39 -7.02 -12.73
CA GLY A 34 7.62 -6.08 -13.82
C GLY A 34 9.04 -5.57 -13.86
N VAL A 35 9.40 -4.96 -14.99
CA VAL A 35 10.71 -4.31 -15.16
C VAL A 35 10.75 -3.04 -14.32
N ALA A 36 11.88 -2.77 -13.67
CA ALA A 36 12.09 -1.56 -12.87
C ALA A 36 12.78 -0.48 -13.72
N PHE A 37 12.19 0.72 -13.73
CA PHE A 37 12.76 1.90 -14.37
C PHE A 37 13.10 2.95 -13.32
N PHE A 38 14.28 3.54 -13.41
CA PHE A 38 14.78 4.53 -12.45
C PHE A 38 14.87 5.89 -13.13
N VAL A 39 14.37 6.93 -12.47
CA VAL A 39 14.31 8.30 -12.96
C VAL A 39 15.05 9.21 -12.01
N ASP A 40 16.00 9.97 -12.53
CA ASP A 40 16.76 10.98 -11.81
C ASP A 40 17.05 12.14 -12.76
N PRO A 41 16.44 13.33 -12.57
CA PRO A 41 16.61 14.46 -13.48
C PRO A 41 17.99 15.10 -13.36
N ASP A 42 18.70 14.89 -12.25
CA ASP A 42 20.01 15.49 -12.01
C ASP A 42 21.15 14.66 -12.61
N ARG A 43 20.96 13.33 -12.74
CA ARG A 43 21.98 12.39 -13.25
C ARG A 43 21.57 11.61 -14.50
N GLY A 44 20.29 11.60 -14.83
CA GLY A 44 19.71 10.81 -15.91
C GLY A 44 19.58 11.58 -17.22
N VAL A 45 19.45 10.82 -18.30
CA VAL A 45 19.08 11.31 -19.64
C VAL A 45 18.06 10.34 -20.23
N ASP A 46 17.13 10.83 -21.05
CA ASP A 46 16.00 10.02 -21.54
C ASP A 46 16.41 8.88 -22.48
N GLU A 47 17.62 8.97 -23.07
CA GLU A 47 18.20 7.91 -23.89
C GLU A 47 18.76 6.74 -23.05
N ASN A 48 18.87 6.90 -21.73
CA ASN A 48 19.33 5.83 -20.87
C ASN A 48 18.32 4.68 -20.78
N PRO A 49 18.77 3.45 -20.51
CA PRO A 49 17.89 2.29 -20.37
C PRO A 49 17.01 2.32 -19.11
N GLY A 50 17.14 3.34 -18.25
CA GLY A 50 16.35 3.46 -17.02
C GLY A 50 16.78 2.49 -15.93
N THR A 51 18.07 2.15 -15.87
CA THR A 51 18.62 1.28 -14.80
C THR A 51 19.13 2.12 -13.63
N ALA A 52 19.33 1.52 -12.46
CA ALA A 52 19.85 2.23 -11.28
C ALA A 52 21.19 2.94 -11.52
N SER A 53 22.03 2.39 -12.42
CA SER A 53 23.34 2.96 -12.79
C SER A 53 23.28 3.92 -13.98
N ALA A 54 22.19 3.92 -14.75
CA ALA A 54 21.93 4.79 -15.88
C ALA A 54 20.43 5.15 -15.88
N PRO A 55 20.00 6.09 -15.01
CA PRO A 55 18.60 6.46 -14.86
C PRO A 55 18.13 7.33 -16.03
N MET A 56 16.83 7.35 -16.27
CA MET A 56 16.19 8.27 -17.22
C MET A 56 16.10 9.68 -16.64
N GLY A 57 16.03 10.70 -17.51
CA GLY A 57 15.98 12.10 -17.08
C GLY A 57 14.57 12.57 -16.72
N THR A 58 13.55 12.03 -17.38
CA THR A 58 12.14 12.39 -17.20
C THR A 58 11.30 11.20 -16.75
N VAL A 59 10.21 11.51 -16.03
CA VAL A 59 9.27 10.49 -15.56
C VAL A 59 8.44 9.95 -16.72
N GLN A 60 8.06 10.80 -17.67
CA GLN A 60 7.32 10.38 -18.85
C GLN A 60 8.10 9.36 -19.71
N ALA A 61 9.41 9.54 -19.90
CA ALA A 61 10.24 8.58 -20.64
C ALA A 61 10.25 7.19 -19.98
N ALA A 62 10.32 7.14 -18.65
CA ALA A 62 10.24 5.88 -17.91
C ALA A 62 8.87 5.22 -17.97
N ILE A 63 7.79 6.01 -17.96
CA ILE A 63 6.42 5.48 -18.14
C ILE A 63 6.27 4.86 -19.54
N ASP A 64 6.71 5.56 -20.59
CA ASP A 64 6.60 5.05 -21.95
C ASP A 64 7.49 3.81 -22.18
N ALA A 65 8.67 3.76 -21.54
CA ALA A 65 9.52 2.57 -21.55
C ALA A 65 8.88 1.39 -20.79
N ALA A 66 8.23 1.63 -19.65
CA ALA A 66 7.52 0.60 -18.91
C ALA A 66 6.31 0.05 -19.69
N ASP A 67 5.54 0.92 -20.33
CA ASP A 67 4.42 0.55 -21.19
C ASP A 67 4.88 -0.30 -22.38
N ALA A 68 5.99 0.09 -23.03
CA ALA A 68 6.59 -0.68 -24.11
C ALA A 68 7.04 -2.10 -23.70
N ASN A 69 7.31 -2.31 -22.40
CA ASN A 69 7.65 -3.62 -21.84
C ASN A 69 6.42 -4.42 -21.35
N GLY A 70 5.20 -3.89 -21.54
CA GLY A 70 3.97 -4.53 -21.08
C GLY A 70 3.66 -4.29 -19.60
N GLY A 71 4.26 -3.25 -19.00
CA GLY A 71 4.09 -2.87 -17.60
C GLY A 71 5.40 -2.84 -16.82
N GLY A 72 5.36 -2.24 -15.64
CA GLY A 72 6.55 -2.08 -14.81
C GLY A 72 6.38 -1.15 -13.62
N THR A 73 7.48 -0.86 -12.96
CA THR A 73 7.54 0.07 -11.84
C THR A 73 8.57 1.15 -12.13
N VAL A 74 8.13 2.40 -12.05
CA VAL A 74 8.95 3.60 -12.21
C VAL A 74 9.29 4.14 -10.83
N TYR A 75 10.57 4.10 -10.48
CA TYR A 75 11.13 4.66 -9.26
C TYR A 75 11.66 6.05 -9.56
N VAL A 76 11.03 7.05 -8.95
CA VAL A 76 11.36 8.46 -9.14
C VAL A 76 12.23 8.90 -7.96
N ALA A 77 13.43 9.38 -8.29
CA ALA A 77 14.37 9.92 -7.32
C ALA A 77 13.72 11.04 -6.51
N ASP A 78 14.13 11.17 -5.24
CA ASP A 78 13.82 12.29 -4.35
C ASP A 78 14.51 13.60 -4.78
N SER A 79 14.45 13.94 -6.07
CA SER A 79 14.90 15.24 -6.56
C SER A 79 13.86 16.32 -6.27
N VAL A 80 14.35 17.56 -6.23
CA VAL A 80 13.62 18.68 -5.64
C VAL A 80 12.44 19.06 -6.52
N HIS A 81 12.57 19.07 -7.87
CA HIS A 81 11.51 19.53 -8.79
C HIS A 81 11.45 18.69 -10.08
N TYR A 82 10.24 18.29 -10.47
CA TYR A 82 9.91 17.76 -11.80
C TYR A 82 8.85 18.69 -12.42
N GLU A 83 9.20 19.36 -13.52
CA GLU A 83 8.27 20.24 -14.25
C GLU A 83 7.84 19.57 -15.56
N GLU A 84 6.97 18.56 -15.46
CA GLU A 84 6.44 17.84 -16.61
C GLU A 84 4.97 17.44 -16.43
N SER A 85 4.29 17.17 -17.54
CA SER A 85 2.92 16.60 -17.53
C SER A 85 3.00 15.10 -17.73
N LEU A 86 2.34 14.34 -16.85
CA LEU A 86 2.37 12.88 -16.89
C LEU A 86 1.11 12.30 -17.53
N ALA A 87 1.30 11.41 -18.50
CA ALA A 87 0.27 10.55 -19.05
C ALA A 87 0.46 9.13 -18.51
N LEU A 88 -0.29 8.78 -17.46
CA LEU A 88 -0.21 7.46 -16.84
C LEU A 88 -0.71 6.36 -17.80
N ARG A 89 -0.07 5.19 -17.69
CA ARG A 89 -0.36 4.00 -18.50
C ARG A 89 -0.91 2.88 -17.63
N SER A 90 -1.65 1.97 -18.24
CA SER A 90 -2.11 0.77 -17.53
C SER A 90 -0.92 -0.10 -17.17
N GLN A 91 -0.97 -0.77 -16.02
CA GLN A 91 0.09 -1.69 -15.58
C GLN A 91 1.46 -1.04 -15.29
N VAL A 92 1.50 0.30 -15.20
CA VAL A 92 2.68 1.06 -14.76
C VAL A 92 2.42 1.63 -13.38
N ALA A 93 3.26 1.25 -12.42
CA ALA A 93 3.26 1.85 -11.08
C ALA A 93 4.33 2.94 -11.01
N VAL A 94 4.01 4.10 -10.43
CA VAL A 94 4.97 5.19 -10.22
C VAL A 94 5.16 5.38 -8.71
N ILE A 95 6.41 5.29 -8.25
CA ILE A 95 6.80 5.37 -6.86
C ILE A 95 7.84 6.48 -6.73
N GLY A 96 7.47 7.59 -6.09
CA GLY A 96 8.38 8.71 -5.84
C GLY A 96 9.00 8.71 -4.45
N GLY A 97 9.97 9.61 -4.25
CA GLY A 97 10.64 9.80 -2.97
C GLY A 97 11.69 8.73 -2.67
N VAL A 98 12.29 8.15 -3.72
CA VAL A 98 13.31 7.12 -3.56
C VAL A 98 14.68 7.78 -3.52
N ALA A 99 15.48 7.50 -2.49
CA ALA A 99 16.83 8.05 -2.37
C ALA A 99 17.70 7.59 -3.56
N SER A 100 18.10 8.50 -4.44
CA SER A 100 18.72 8.19 -5.73
C SER A 100 20.11 7.52 -5.62
N GLU A 101 20.74 7.63 -4.46
CA GLU A 101 22.05 7.04 -4.14
C GLU A 101 21.98 5.52 -3.94
N ARG A 102 20.86 5.03 -3.42
CA ARG A 102 20.69 3.63 -3.05
C ARG A 102 19.49 2.95 -3.71
N TRP A 103 18.57 3.73 -4.27
CA TRP A 103 17.30 3.26 -4.82
C TRP A 103 16.49 2.41 -3.83
N ASP A 104 16.70 2.65 -2.54
CA ASP A 104 16.01 1.96 -1.46
C ASP A 104 14.73 2.71 -1.10
N LEU A 105 13.60 2.02 -1.13
CA LEU A 105 12.34 2.51 -0.56
C LEU A 105 12.39 2.34 0.96
N CYS A 106 13.21 3.15 1.63
CA CYS A 106 13.15 3.19 3.08
C CYS A 106 11.95 4.05 3.45
N LEU A 107 10.88 3.40 3.97
CA LEU A 107 9.83 4.09 4.70
C LEU A 107 10.50 4.83 5.87
N GLN A 108 10.83 6.10 5.64
CA GLN A 108 11.33 6.97 6.70
C GLN A 108 10.17 7.20 7.64
N ALA A 109 10.04 6.33 8.64
CA ALA A 109 9.32 6.64 9.86
C ALA A 109 10.03 7.83 10.49
N HIS A 110 9.63 9.05 10.10
CA HIS A 110 10.13 10.30 10.66
C HIS A 110 9.64 10.46 12.11
N GLY A 111 10.05 9.58 13.04
CA GLY A 111 9.83 9.71 14.49
C GLY A 111 8.38 9.84 14.99
N GLY A 112 7.40 9.99 14.10
CA GLY A 112 5.97 9.93 14.35
C GLY A 112 5.52 8.52 14.05
N ALA A 113 4.69 7.96 14.93
CA ALA A 113 4.05 6.68 14.71
C ALA A 113 3.47 6.65 13.29
N LEU A 114 3.96 5.72 12.47
CA LEU A 114 3.39 5.41 11.17
C LEU A 114 2.00 4.85 11.44
N ALA A 115 0.99 5.72 11.40
CA ALA A 115 -0.41 5.31 11.37
C ALA A 115 -0.69 4.75 9.98
N LEU A 116 -0.26 3.50 9.75
CA LEU A 116 -0.76 2.74 8.63
C LEU A 116 -2.24 2.47 8.94
N ALA A 117 -3.12 3.30 8.38
CA ALA A 117 -4.54 2.98 8.30
C ALA A 117 -4.66 1.77 7.37
N THR A 118 -4.42 0.57 7.91
CA THR A 118 -4.90 -0.64 7.29
C THR A 118 -6.40 -0.49 7.27
N ALA A 119 -6.96 -0.13 6.11
CA ALA A 119 -8.35 -0.39 5.83
C ALA A 119 -8.49 -1.91 5.78
N THR A 120 -8.57 -2.52 6.96
CA THR A 120 -9.13 -3.85 7.08
C THR A 120 -10.59 -3.65 6.70
N THR A 121 -10.92 -3.90 5.44
CA THR A 121 -12.27 -4.37 5.14
C THR A 121 -12.41 -5.66 5.92
N THR A 122 -12.93 -5.55 7.14
CA THR A 122 -13.65 -6.65 7.73
C THR A 122 -14.74 -6.92 6.70
N THR A 123 -14.61 -8.01 5.93
CA THR A 123 -15.83 -8.66 5.50
C THR A 123 -16.48 -9.06 6.80
N ASP A 124 -17.45 -8.25 7.23
CA ASP A 124 -18.43 -8.69 8.19
C ASP A 124 -19.15 -9.85 7.50
N ASP A 125 -18.54 -11.04 7.57
CA ASP A 125 -19.19 -12.33 7.38
C ASP A 125 -20.13 -12.56 8.58
N GLU A 126 -21.01 -11.59 8.82
CA GLU A 126 -22.16 -11.66 9.73
C GLU A 126 -23.39 -12.15 8.95
N ASP A 127 -23.23 -13.16 8.08
CA ASP A 127 -24.37 -13.96 7.61
C ASP A 127 -24.01 -15.44 7.61
N GLY A 128 -24.16 -16.04 8.79
CA GLY A 128 -23.89 -17.44 9.01
C GLY A 128 -24.72 -17.98 10.16
N THR A 129 -26.01 -17.62 10.23
CA THR A 129 -27.00 -18.41 10.98
C THR A 129 -27.25 -19.73 10.25
N ASP A 130 -26.21 -20.52 10.08
CA ASP A 130 -26.33 -21.89 9.61
C ASP A 130 -26.85 -22.71 10.80
N ALA A 131 -28.17 -22.80 10.86
CA ALA A 131 -28.89 -23.56 11.86
C ALA A 131 -28.34 -24.99 11.85
N TYR A 132 -27.65 -25.37 12.93
CA TYR A 132 -27.31 -26.75 13.21
C TYR A 132 -28.60 -27.59 13.18
N ILE A 133 -28.81 -28.35 12.10
CA ILE A 133 -29.84 -29.38 12.02
C ILE A 133 -29.24 -30.63 12.66
N PRO A 134 -29.69 -31.05 13.86
CA PRO A 134 -29.20 -32.28 14.45
C PRO A 134 -29.54 -33.47 13.56
N PRO A 135 -28.59 -34.39 13.30
CA PRO A 135 -28.90 -35.64 12.63
C PRO A 135 -29.69 -36.53 13.60
N GLY A 136 -31.02 -36.55 13.48
CA GLY A 136 -31.81 -37.33 14.46
C GLY A 136 -33.28 -37.65 14.18
N ASP A 137 -33.93 -37.10 13.15
CA ASP A 137 -35.35 -37.44 12.89
C ASP A 137 -35.58 -37.75 11.40
N ARG A 138 -35.04 -38.89 10.95
CA ARG A 138 -35.48 -39.51 9.70
C ARG A 138 -36.60 -40.47 10.06
N GLY A 139 -37.82 -39.97 9.95
CA GLY A 139 -39.05 -40.71 10.16
C GLY A 139 -39.03 -42.09 9.48
N SER A 140 -39.66 -43.04 10.17
CA SER A 140 -39.89 -44.41 9.77
C SER A 140 -40.31 -44.53 8.30
N ILE A 141 -39.50 -45.23 7.51
CA ILE A 141 -39.88 -45.69 6.17
C ILE A 141 -40.79 -46.90 6.37
N PRO A 142 -42.04 -46.91 5.85
CA PRO A 142 -42.96 -48.02 6.06
C PRO A 142 -42.55 -49.26 5.25
N ASP A 143 -42.57 -50.42 5.93
CA ASP A 143 -42.41 -51.75 5.35
C ASP A 143 -43.45 -52.07 4.26
N LYS A 144 -42.97 -52.65 3.16
CA LYS A 144 -43.75 -53.48 2.24
C LYS A 144 -42.94 -54.67 1.77
#